data_AF-A0AAW7WE41-F1
#
_entry.id   AF-A0AAW7WE41-F1
#
_cell.length_a   1.000
_cell.length_b   1.000
_cell.length_c   1.000
_cell.angle_alpha   90.00
_cell.angle_beta   90.00
_cell.angle_gamma   90.00
#
_symmetry.space_group_name_H-M   'P 1'
#
loop_
_entity.id
_entity.type
_entity.pdbx_description
1 polymer ?
#
loop_
_entity_poly.entity_id
_entity_poly.type
_entity_poly.pdbx_seq_one_letter_code
_entity_poly.pdbx_strand_id
1 'polypeptide(L)' 'MTKSDATQSGVMARLTLSALERASQDPDCWREPVVHRALLVSGLSVLTAATRHLQDDLEEAEAA' A
#
# COMPACT_ATOMS: atom_id res chain seq x y z
N MET A 1 10.60 -6.90 14.30
CA MET A 1 9.18 -6.73 13.93
C MET A 1 8.70 -8.07 13.36
N THR A 2 7.52 -8.54 13.73
CA THR A 2 7.06 -9.91 13.40
C THR A 2 6.74 -10.06 11.92
N LYS A 3 7.19 -11.15 11.28
CA LYS A 3 6.95 -11.47 9.85
C LYS A 3 5.47 -11.39 9.41
N SER A 4 4.54 -11.53 10.36
CA SER A 4 3.10 -11.27 10.17
C SER A 4 2.78 -9.83 9.78
N ASP A 5 3.44 -8.83 10.36
CA ASP A 5 3.18 -7.41 10.06
C ASP A 5 3.63 -7.06 8.63
N ALA A 6 4.75 -7.64 8.18
CA ALA A 6 5.21 -7.49 6.81
C ALA A 6 4.24 -8.15 5.81
N THR A 7 3.75 -9.34 6.13
CA THR A 7 2.76 -10.06 5.32
C THR A 7 1.43 -9.32 5.25
N GLN A 8 0.95 -8.80 6.39
CA GLN A 8 -0.28 -8.01 6.48
C GLN A 8 -0.15 -6.67 5.73
N SER A 9 1.00 -6.00 5.85
CA SER A 9 1.31 -4.77 5.09
C SER A 9 1.31 -5.03 3.58
N GLY A 10 1.86 -6.17 3.13
CA GLY A 10 1.84 -6.55 1.71
C GLY A 10 0.44 -6.82 1.16
N VAL A 11 -0.44 -7.47 1.94
CA VAL A 11 -1.85 -7.66 1.57
C VAL A 11 -2.59 -6.31 1.49
N MET A 12 -2.38 -5.44 2.48
CA MET A 12 -2.96 -4.10 2.49
C MET A 12 -2.47 -3.25 1.30
N ALA A 13 -1.21 -3.36 0.92
CA ALA A 13 -0.64 -2.67 -0.24
C ALA A 13 -1.32 -3.12 -1.54
N ARG A 14 -1.52 -4.43 -1.73
CA ARG A 14 -2.22 -4.97 -2.91
C ARG A 14 -3.68 -4.50 -2.96
N LEU A 15 -4.40 -4.55 -1.84
CA LEU A 15 -5.78 -4.07 -1.79
C LEU A 15 -5.87 -2.57 -2.07
N THR A 16 -4.91 -1.79 -1.57
CA THR A 16 -4.80 -0.35 -1.84
C THR A 16 -4.57 -0.09 -3.33
N LEU A 17 -3.67 -0.83 -3.98
CA LEU A 17 -3.42 -0.71 -5.42
C LEU A 17 -4.66 -1.07 -6.23
N SER A 18 -5.36 -2.16 -5.90
CA SER A 18 -6.61 -2.53 -6.58
C SER A 18 -7.71 -1.49 -6.38
N ALA A 19 -7.81 -0.90 -5.19
CA ALA A 19 -8.77 0.18 -4.93
C ALA A 19 -8.42 1.45 -5.72
N LEU A 20 -7.12 1.80 -5.82
CA LEU A 20 -6.63 2.92 -6.60
C LEU A 20 -6.86 2.72 -8.10
N GLU A 21 -6.62 1.52 -8.62
CA GLU A 21 -6.87 1.16 -10.02
C GLU A 21 -8.36 1.32 -10.37
N ARG A 22 -9.26 0.82 -9.52
CA ARG A 22 -10.71 1.01 -9.69
C ARG A 22 -11.10 2.49 -9.62
N ALA A 23 -10.54 3.23 -8.69
CA ALA A 23 -10.77 4.66 -8.57
C ALA A 23 -10.25 5.46 -9.77
N SER A 24 -9.17 4.99 -10.41
CA SER A 24 -8.65 5.62 -11.63
C SER A 24 -9.58 5.44 -12.84
N GLN A 25 -10.39 4.37 -12.84
CA GLN A 25 -11.33 4.05 -13.92
C GLN A 25 -12.71 4.71 -13.71
N ASP A 26 -13.02 5.14 -12.49
CA ASP A 26 -14.26 5.82 -12.15
C ASP A 26 -13.98 7.20 -11.53
N PRO A 27 -13.97 8.29 -12.33
CA PRO A 27 -13.70 9.64 -11.86
C PRO A 27 -14.71 10.14 -10.81
N ASP A 28 -15.94 9.61 -10.81
CA ASP A 28 -16.99 10.04 -9.88
C ASP A 28 -16.70 9.56 -8.45
N CYS A 29 -15.92 8.50 -8.26
CA CYS A 29 -15.56 8.00 -6.94
C CYS A 29 -14.71 9.01 -6.12
N TRP A 30 -13.99 9.91 -6.80
CA TRP A 30 -13.18 10.95 -6.15
C TRP A 30 -14.00 12.10 -5.58
N ARG A 31 -15.30 12.17 -5.92
CA ARG A 31 -16.21 13.17 -5.38
C ARG A 31 -16.48 12.98 -3.90
N GLU A 32 -16.25 11.78 -3.37
CA GLU A 32 -16.35 11.49 -1.95
C GLU A 32 -15.04 11.84 -1.22
N PRO A 33 -15.05 12.83 -0.30
CA PRO A 33 -13.85 13.26 0.42
C PRO A 33 -13.22 12.15 1.27
N VAL A 34 -14.05 11.22 1.75
CA VAL A 34 -13.61 10.05 2.51
C VAL A 34 -12.80 9.09 1.65
N VAL A 35 -13.25 8.83 0.42
CA VAL A 35 -12.54 7.96 -0.55
C VAL A 35 -11.20 8.60 -0.91
N HIS A 36 -11.20 9.90 -1.21
CA HIS A 36 -9.99 10.65 -1.54
C HIS A 36 -8.97 10.60 -0.40
N ARG A 37 -9.41 10.77 0.86
CA ARG A 37 -8.54 10.68 2.04
C ARG A 37 -8.05 9.25 2.29
N ALA A 38 -8.92 8.26 2.17
CA ALA A 38 -8.58 6.86 2.40
C ALA A 38 -7.53 6.36 1.38
N LEU A 39 -7.71 6.66 0.09
CA LEU A 39 -6.79 6.24 -0.95
C LEU A 39 -5.48 7.02 -0.93
N LEU A 40 -5.53 8.35 -0.84
CA LEU A 40 -4.30 9.14 -0.91
C LEU A 40 -3.53 9.15 0.39
N VAL A 41 -4.16 9.37 1.55
CA VAL A 41 -3.40 9.54 2.79
C VAL A 41 -3.08 8.19 3.41
N SER A 42 -4.10 7.35 3.62
CA SER A 42 -3.91 6.04 4.23
C SER A 42 -3.25 5.06 3.25
N GLY A 43 -3.66 5.08 1.99
CA GLY A 43 -3.07 4.22 0.96
C GLY A 43 -1.59 4.49 0.68
N LEU A 44 -1.16 5.74 0.53
CA LEU A 44 0.28 6.06 0.37
C LEU A 44 1.12 5.63 1.58
N SER A 45 0.56 5.73 2.79
CA SER A 45 1.27 5.31 4.00
C SER A 45 1.51 3.79 3.99
N VAL A 46 0.51 3.02 3.60
CA VAL A 46 0.61 1.55 3.44
C VAL A 46 1.61 1.19 2.34
N LEU A 47 1.56 1.88 1.19
CA LEU A 47 2.48 1.62 0.08
C LEU A 47 3.93 1.95 0.44
N THR A 48 4.16 3.08 1.11
CA THR A 48 5.50 3.47 1.57
C THR A 48 6.07 2.48 2.59
N ALA A 49 5.25 2.00 3.53
CA ALA A 49 5.66 0.97 4.48
C ALA A 49 6.00 -0.34 3.78
N ALA A 50 5.18 -0.78 2.81
CA ALA A 50 5.43 -1.97 2.03
C ALA A 50 6.71 -1.85 1.17
N THR A 51 6.99 -0.69 0.58
CA THR A 51 8.24 -0.45 -0.17
C THR A 51 9.45 -0.53 0.74
N ARG A 52 9.40 0.03 1.96
CA ARG A 52 10.50 -0.08 2.92
C ARG A 52 10.78 -1.53 3.31
N HIS A 53 9.73 -2.30 3.61
CA HIS A 53 9.89 -3.72 3.92
C HIS A 53 10.51 -4.50 2.76
N LEU A 54 10.14 -4.18 1.52
CA LEU A 54 10.76 -4.80 0.33
C LEU A 54 12.24 -4.41 0.18
N GLN A 55 12.63 -3.19 0.55
CA GLN A 55 14.03 -2.77 0.54
C GLN A 55 14.82 -3.50 1.62
N ASP A 56 14.29 -3.58 2.85
CA ASP A 56 14.91 -4.31 3.95
C ASP A 56 15.09 -5.81 3.58
N ASP A 57 14.06 -6.44 3.01
CA ASP A 57 14.11 -7.84 2.54
C ASP A 57 15.16 -8.04 1.43
N LEU A 58 15.33 -7.05 0.53
CA LEU A 58 16.33 -7.10 -0.54
C LEU A 58 17.75 -6.95 0.01
N GLU A 59 17.98 -6.00 0.92
CA GLU A 59 19.27 -5.80 1.57
C GLU A 59 19.69 -7.04 2.40
N GLU A 60 18.74 -7.67 3.09
CA GLU A 60 18.99 -8.92 3.83
C GLU A 60 19.33 -10.08 2.87
N ALA A 61 18.67 -10.16 1.72
CA ALA A 61 18.95 -11.17 0.70
C ALA A 61 20.30 -10.96 0.00
N GLU A 62 20.75 -9.71 -0.18
CA GLU A 62 22.06 -9.38 -0.76
C GLU A 62 23.22 -9.58 0.23
N ALA A 63 22.94 -9.52 1.53
CA ALA A 63 23.93 -9.73 2.59
C ALA A 63 24.15 -11.21 2.96
N ALA A 64 23.32 -12.12 2.46
CA ALA A 64 23.34 -13.57 2.73
C ALA A 64 24.12 -14.38 1.67
#